data_AF-A0A4U0S0F7-F1
#
_entry.id   AF-A0A4U0S0F7-F1
#
_cell.length_a   1.000
_cell.length_b   1.000
_cell.length_c   1.000
_cell.angle_alpha   90.00
_cell.angle_beta   90.00
_cell.angle_gamma   90.00
#
_symmetry.space_group_name_H-M   'P 1'
#
loop_
_entity.id
_entity.type
_entity.pdbx_description
1 polymer ?
#
loop_
_entity_poly.entity_id
_entity_poly.type
_entity_poly.pdbx_seq_one_letter_code
_entity_poly.pdbx_strand_id
1 'polypeptide(L)'
;MLHIRLLACGNAETLGCCEWVRCGRRRSIGLTGTLTLDAQGNRNAEWIFQIGSTLTTATASRVLLTGGATARNVIWQIGSPATLGTDTAFVGRILAAISITVNAGVTVNGQTLARDGSVTLATNTIARAW
;
A
#
# COMPACT_ATOMS: atom_id res chain seq x y z
N MET A 1 1.73 -4.36 25.32
CA MET A 1 2.33 -5.51 24.61
C MET A 1 2.24 -5.21 23.12
N LEU A 2 3.39 -4.91 22.51
CA LEU A 2 3.53 -4.53 21.12
C LEU A 2 3.29 -5.77 20.25
N HIS A 3 2.18 -5.82 19.52
CA HIS A 3 1.96 -6.83 18.48
C HIS A 3 1.77 -6.14 17.13
N ILE A 4 2.86 -5.63 16.57
CA ILE A 4 2.99 -5.48 15.12
C ILE A 4 3.63 -6.78 14.61
N ARG A 5 2.76 -7.70 14.20
CA ARG A 5 3.04 -8.69 13.16
C ARG A 5 1.76 -8.91 12.39
N LEU A 6 1.52 -8.06 11.40
CA LEU A 6 0.81 -8.52 10.20
C LEU A 6 1.86 -8.79 9.12
N LEU A 7 2.46 -9.97 9.21
CA LEU A 7 2.80 -10.71 8.00
C LEU A 7 1.47 -10.97 7.30
N ALA A 8 1.25 -10.39 6.13
CA ALA A 8 0.01 -10.59 5.40
C ALA A 8 -0.16 -12.08 5.03
N CYS A 9 -1.01 -12.77 5.76
CA CYS A 9 -1.89 -13.80 5.24
C CYS A 9 -3.24 -13.64 5.94
N GLY A 10 -4.11 -12.84 5.33
CA GLY A 10 -5.51 -12.65 5.73
C GLY A 10 -6.37 -12.47 4.48
N ASN A 11 -7.29 -13.41 4.31
CA ASN A 11 -8.45 -13.51 3.40
C ASN A 11 -8.38 -13.04 1.94
N ALA A 12 -7.47 -13.63 1.16
CA ALA A 12 -7.78 -14.08 -0.19
C ALA A 12 -7.08 -15.43 -0.41
N GLU A 13 -7.85 -16.50 -0.57
CA GLU A 13 -7.39 -17.88 -0.45
C GLU A 13 -6.47 -18.30 -1.61
N THR A 14 -5.19 -18.53 -1.29
CA THR A 14 -4.37 -19.70 -1.69
C THR A 14 -3.04 -19.61 -0.93
N LEU A 15 -3.03 -20.18 0.27
CA LEU A 15 -1.90 -20.15 1.20
C LEU A 15 -0.76 -21.05 0.71
N GLY A 16 0.39 -20.45 0.41
CA GLY A 16 1.68 -21.13 0.39
C GLY A 16 2.77 -20.21 0.93
N CYS A 17 3.28 -20.52 2.12
CA CYS A 17 4.47 -19.96 2.82
C CYS A 17 4.34 -18.61 3.55
N CYS A 18 4.51 -18.68 4.88
CA CYS A 18 5.05 -17.64 5.78
C CYS A 18 6.50 -18.02 6.15
N GLU A 19 7.36 -17.02 6.41
CA GLU A 19 8.78 -17.07 6.83
C GLU A 19 9.87 -16.98 5.72
N TRP A 20 10.82 -16.09 5.98
CA TRP A 20 11.60 -15.30 5.01
C TRP A 20 12.73 -16.00 4.25
N VAL A 21 12.78 -17.34 4.16
CA VAL A 21 13.94 -18.00 3.50
C VAL A 21 13.61 -19.19 2.59
N ARG A 22 12.41 -19.81 2.66
CA ARG A 22 12.18 -21.07 1.92
C ARG A 22 11.09 -21.09 0.85
N CYS A 23 10.43 -19.96 0.60
CA CYS A 23 9.63 -19.78 -0.60
C CYS A 23 9.98 -18.40 -1.20
N GLY A 24 10.95 -18.33 -2.11
CA GLY A 24 11.39 -17.12 -2.80
C GLY A 24 10.33 -16.46 -3.72
N ARG A 25 9.04 -16.55 -3.41
CA ARG A 25 7.98 -15.89 -4.15
C ARG A 25 7.84 -14.45 -3.70
N ARG A 26 8.41 -13.56 -4.51
CA ARG A 26 7.95 -12.18 -4.58
C ARG A 26 6.45 -12.21 -4.91
N ARG A 27 5.59 -11.96 -3.92
CA ARG A 27 4.14 -11.95 -4.12
C ARG A 27 3.68 -10.56 -4.54
N SER A 28 2.77 -10.54 -5.50
CA SER A 28 2.05 -9.34 -5.90
C SER A 28 0.81 -9.18 -5.02
N ILE A 29 0.40 -7.93 -4.81
CA ILE A 29 -0.86 -7.60 -4.13
C ILE A 29 -1.76 -6.89 -5.14
N GLY A 30 -3.00 -7.37 -5.27
CA GLY A 30 -4.08 -6.65 -5.90
C GLY A 30 -5.05 -6.16 -4.84
N LEU A 31 -5.18 -4.85 -4.66
CA LEU A 31 -6.22 -4.26 -3.81
C LEU A 31 -7.50 -4.11 -4.64
N THR A 32 -8.56 -4.77 -4.18
CA THR A 32 -9.90 -4.62 -4.73
C THR A 32 -10.83 -4.16 -3.61
N GLY A 33 -11.68 -3.16 -3.89
CA GLY A 33 -12.59 -2.62 -2.89
C GLY A 33 -11.87 -1.76 -1.82
N THR A 34 -12.28 -1.91 -0.56
CA THR A 34 -11.78 -1.07 0.56
C THR A 34 -10.93 -1.88 1.53
N LEU A 35 -9.71 -1.43 1.77
CA LEU A 35 -8.86 -1.87 2.88
C LEU A 35 -8.99 -0.87 4.03
N THR A 36 -9.41 -1.35 5.20
CA THR A 36 -9.51 -0.52 6.42
C THR A 36 -8.32 -0.77 7.34
N LEU A 37 -7.64 0.32 7.74
CA LEU A 37 -6.57 0.32 8.72
C LEU A 37 -7.10 0.97 10.00
N ASP A 38 -7.40 0.15 10.99
CA ASP A 38 -7.95 0.58 12.26
C ASP A 38 -6.87 0.68 13.34
N ALA A 39 -6.68 1.88 13.87
CA ALA A 39 -5.75 2.12 14.98
C ALA A 39 -6.32 1.69 16.35
N GLN A 40 -7.63 1.39 16.46
CA GLN A 40 -8.26 0.98 17.72
C GLN A 40 -7.98 1.94 18.89
N GLY A 41 -7.91 3.25 18.62
CA GLY A 41 -7.61 4.30 19.59
C GLY A 41 -6.11 4.60 19.75
N ASN A 42 -5.21 3.80 19.18
CA ASN A 42 -3.78 4.02 19.24
C ASN A 42 -3.27 4.88 18.06
N ARG A 43 -3.10 6.18 18.28
CA ARG A 43 -2.59 7.13 17.26
C ARG A 43 -1.16 6.84 16.77
N ASN A 44 -0.41 6.02 17.51
CA ASN A 44 0.93 5.59 17.17
C ASN A 44 0.96 4.24 16.44
N ALA A 45 -0.20 3.70 16.05
CA ALA A 45 -0.25 2.49 15.23
C ALA A 45 0.47 2.74 13.89
N GLU A 46 1.26 1.76 13.47
CA GLU A 46 2.06 1.79 12.25
C GLU A 46 1.72 0.60 11.34
N TRP A 47 1.75 0.85 10.04
CA TRP A 47 1.52 -0.15 9.01
C TRP A 47 2.67 -0.13 8.01
N ILE A 48 3.38 -1.25 7.91
CA ILE A 48 4.45 -1.44 6.95
C ILE A 48 4.09 -2.63 6.07
N PHE A 49 3.77 -2.36 4.81
CA PHE A 49 3.49 -3.38 3.81
C PHE A 49 4.75 -3.67 3.02
N GLN A 50 5.29 -4.88 3.13
CA GLN A 50 6.43 -5.34 2.34
C GLN A 50 5.96 -6.26 1.22
N ILE A 51 6.00 -5.76 -0.01
CA ILE A 51 5.52 -6.42 -1.21
C ILE A 51 6.73 -6.76 -2.08
N GLY A 52 7.04 -8.04 -2.25
CA GLY A 52 8.23 -8.45 -3.00
C GLY A 52 8.14 -8.19 -4.50
N SER A 53 6.91 -8.12 -5.03
CA SER A 53 6.57 -7.91 -6.45
C SER A 53 5.70 -6.65 -6.61
N THR A 54 4.70 -6.69 -7.50
CA THR A 54 3.85 -5.56 -7.88
C THR A 54 2.75 -5.29 -6.88
N LEU A 55 2.39 -4.02 -6.74
CA LEU A 55 1.12 -3.59 -6.15
C LEU A 55 0.22 -3.09 -7.28
N THR A 56 -1.01 -3.56 -7.33
CA THR A 56 -2.05 -3.00 -8.20
C THR A 56 -3.29 -2.66 -7.38
N THR A 57 -3.99 -1.58 -7.72
CA THR A 57 -5.34 -1.33 -7.21
C THR A 57 -6.33 -1.39 -8.36
N ALA A 58 -7.50 -1.98 -8.13
CA ALA A 58 -8.62 -1.89 -9.06
C ALA A 58 -9.22 -0.48 -9.06
N THR A 59 -10.01 -0.15 -10.08
CA THR A 59 -10.75 1.11 -10.15
C THR A 59 -11.60 1.32 -8.89
N ALA A 60 -11.65 2.57 -8.40
CA ALA A 60 -12.40 2.99 -7.22
C ALA A 60 -12.03 2.25 -5.91
N SER A 61 -10.84 1.67 -5.83
CA SER A 61 -10.33 1.07 -4.58
C SER A 61 -10.03 2.13 -3.54
N ARG A 62 -10.08 1.75 -2.25
CA ARG A 62 -9.89 2.68 -1.13
C ARG A 62 -9.00 2.11 -0.04
N VAL A 63 -8.15 2.94 0.54
CA VAL A 63 -7.51 2.68 1.83
C VAL A 63 -8.12 3.63 2.85
N LEU A 64 -8.90 3.08 3.79
CA LEU A 64 -9.61 3.84 4.81
C LEU A 64 -8.85 3.79 6.14
N LEU A 65 -8.67 4.94 6.79
CA LEU A 65 -8.09 5.03 8.13
C LEU A 65 -9.19 5.22 9.17
N THR A 66 -9.18 4.42 10.24
CA THR A 66 -10.14 4.51 11.35
C THR A 66 -9.44 4.45 12.71
N GLY A 67 -10.19 4.72 13.78
CA GLY A 67 -9.71 4.54 15.15
C GLY A 67 -8.52 5.43 15.54
N GLY A 68 -8.33 6.57 14.86
CA GLY A 68 -7.19 7.47 15.09
C GLY A 68 -5.94 7.16 14.25
N ALA A 69 -6.06 6.30 13.25
CA ALA A 69 -4.98 6.00 12.32
C ALA A 69 -4.58 7.25 11.52
N THR A 70 -3.29 7.39 11.22
CA THR A 70 -2.76 8.54 10.48
C THR A 70 -1.98 8.07 9.24
N ALA A 71 -2.12 8.81 8.15
CA ALA A 71 -1.51 8.46 6.87
C ALA A 71 0.02 8.46 6.91
N ARG A 72 0.63 9.25 7.81
CA ARG A 72 2.08 9.33 8.00
C ARG A 72 2.69 8.00 8.47
N ASN A 73 1.91 7.20 9.21
CA ASN A 73 2.32 5.92 9.78
C ASN A 73 2.08 4.73 8.83
N VAL A 74 1.64 4.99 7.59
CA VAL A 74 1.41 3.94 6.59
C VAL A 74 2.52 3.98 5.55
N ILE A 75 3.25 2.88 5.40
CA ILE A 75 4.36 2.72 4.47
C ILE A 75 4.12 1.49 3.59
N TRP A 76 4.31 1.67 2.28
CA TRP A 76 4.23 0.63 1.27
C TRP A 76 5.60 0.46 0.61
N GLN A 77 6.31 -0.60 0.94
CA GLN A 77 7.56 -0.97 0.29
C GLN A 77 7.30 -2.01 -0.78
N ILE A 78 7.61 -1.69 -2.03
CA ILE A 78 7.23 -2.47 -3.21
C ILE A 78 8.49 -2.80 -4.00
N GLY A 79 8.74 -4.09 -4.21
CA GLY A 79 9.96 -4.61 -4.84
C GLY A 79 9.98 -4.53 -6.36
N SER A 80 8.90 -4.07 -6.98
CA SER A 80 8.75 -3.86 -8.43
C SER A 80 7.86 -2.63 -8.71
N PRO A 81 7.27 -2.44 -9.91
CA PRO A 81 6.34 -1.34 -10.15
C PRO A 81 5.06 -1.41 -9.31
N ALA A 82 4.45 -0.24 -9.10
CA ALA A 82 3.12 -0.08 -8.50
C ALA A 82 2.17 0.62 -9.48
N THR A 83 0.92 0.16 -9.56
CA THR A 83 -0.12 0.78 -10.38
C THR A 83 -1.35 1.07 -9.55
N LEU A 84 -1.74 2.34 -9.45
CA LEU A 84 -3.00 2.73 -8.84
C LEU A 84 -4.06 2.86 -9.95
N GLY A 85 -5.11 2.03 -9.90
CA GLY A 85 -6.26 2.08 -10.81
C GLY A 85 -7.04 3.39 -10.68
N THR A 86 -7.83 3.73 -11.71
CA THR A 86 -8.57 5.00 -11.76
C THR A 86 -9.45 5.23 -10.53
N ASP A 87 -9.62 6.49 -10.12
CA ASP A 87 -10.47 6.90 -9.00
C ASP A 87 -10.13 6.21 -7.65
N THR A 88 -8.91 5.69 -7.49
CA THR A 88 -8.45 5.12 -6.22
C THR A 88 -8.23 6.22 -5.19
N ALA A 89 -8.69 6.02 -3.96
CA ALA A 89 -8.31 6.83 -2.81
C ALA A 89 -7.26 6.08 -1.99
N PHE A 90 -5.99 6.46 -2.14
CA PHE A 90 -4.85 5.77 -1.56
C PHE A 90 -4.26 6.54 -0.37
N VAL A 91 -3.71 5.81 0.60
CA VAL A 91 -3.15 6.38 1.82
C VAL A 91 -1.79 5.79 2.12
N GLY A 92 -0.84 6.66 2.47
CA GLY A 92 0.50 6.29 2.92
C GLY A 92 1.60 6.66 1.93
N ARG A 93 2.83 6.33 2.33
CA ARG A 93 4.04 6.56 1.52
C ARG A 93 4.33 5.33 0.67
N ILE A 94 4.30 5.50 -0.64
CA ILE A 94 4.62 4.46 -1.61
C ILE A 94 6.10 4.55 -1.97
N LEU A 95 6.83 3.48 -1.69
CA LEU A 95 8.24 3.29 -2.00
C LEU A 95 8.35 2.12 -3.00
N ALA A 96 8.30 2.42 -4.29
CA ALA A 96 8.45 1.42 -5.34
C ALA A 96 9.90 1.34 -5.82
N ALA A 97 10.40 0.12 -6.02
CA ALA A 97 11.75 -0.10 -6.52
C ALA A 97 11.92 0.42 -7.95
N ILE A 98 10.92 0.23 -8.82
CA ILE A 98 11.04 0.55 -10.25
C ILE A 98 10.23 1.80 -10.59
N SER A 99 8.93 1.67 -10.86
CA SER A 99 8.08 2.79 -11.29
C SER A 99 6.76 2.83 -10.54
N ILE A 100 6.09 3.97 -10.60
CA ILE A 100 4.73 4.14 -10.07
C ILE A 100 3.86 4.75 -11.17
N THR A 101 2.76 4.08 -11.51
CA THR A 101 1.71 4.61 -12.38
C THR A 101 0.50 5.00 -11.54
N VAL A 102 0.14 6.27 -11.61
CA VAL A 102 -1.02 6.84 -10.91
C VAL A 102 -2.05 7.25 -11.97
N ASN A 103 -3.08 6.42 -12.18
CA ASN A 103 -4.07 6.66 -13.23
C ASN A 103 -5.02 7.83 -12.90
N ALA A 104 -5.85 8.22 -13.87
CA ALA A 104 -6.82 9.31 -13.76
C ALA A 104 -7.65 9.29 -12.48
N GLY A 105 -7.81 10.46 -11.85
CA GLY A 105 -8.73 10.64 -10.71
C GLY A 105 -8.22 10.08 -9.37
N VAL A 106 -7.03 9.46 -9.34
CA VAL A 106 -6.46 8.96 -8.09
C VAL A 106 -6.11 10.12 -7.15
N THR A 107 -6.46 9.93 -5.88
CA THR A 107 -6.05 10.80 -4.77
C THR A 107 -5.13 10.04 -3.83
N VAL A 108 -3.97 10.59 -3.52
CA VAL A 108 -2.99 10.02 -2.58
C VAL A 108 -2.83 10.95 -1.38
N ASN A 109 -3.20 10.48 -0.19
CA ASN A 109 -2.81 11.11 1.06
C ASN A 109 -1.50 10.49 1.55
N GLY A 110 -0.37 11.09 1.16
CA GLY A 110 0.95 10.56 1.42
C GLY A 110 1.99 11.02 0.39
N GLN A 111 2.78 10.08 -0.12
CA GLN A 111 3.87 10.35 -1.07
C GLN A 111 4.01 9.19 -2.07
N THR A 112 4.48 9.50 -3.29
CA THR A 112 4.81 8.52 -4.33
C THR A 112 6.28 8.64 -4.70
N LEU A 113 7.08 7.63 -4.35
CA LEU A 113 8.52 7.62 -4.56
C LEU A 113 8.93 6.37 -5.34
N ALA A 114 9.46 6.58 -6.54
CA ALA A 114 10.06 5.53 -7.37
C ALA A 114 11.59 5.64 -7.27
N ARG A 115 12.28 4.52 -7.06
CA ARG A 115 13.74 4.52 -6.88
C ARG A 115 14.51 4.50 -8.20
N ASP A 116 14.24 3.52 -9.05
CA ASP A 116 15.02 3.24 -10.26
C ASP A 116 14.25 3.56 -11.56
N GLY A 117 13.18 4.36 -11.46
CA GLY A 117 12.30 4.68 -12.57
C GLY A 117 11.44 5.91 -12.32
N SER A 118 10.34 6.04 -13.07
CA SER A 118 9.50 7.24 -13.05
C SER A 118 8.25 7.10 -12.18
N VAL A 119 7.72 8.25 -11.78
CA VAL A 119 6.34 8.39 -11.30
C VAL A 119 5.53 9.05 -12.42
N THR A 120 4.54 8.35 -12.95
CA THR A 120 3.64 8.85 -14.00
C THR A 120 2.31 9.23 -13.38
N LEU A 121 1.88 10.47 -13.61
CA LEU A 121 0.64 11.04 -13.09
C LEU A 121 -0.32 11.38 -14.24
N ALA A 122 -1.62 11.20 -14.00
CA ALA A 122 -2.69 11.62 -14.89
C ALA A 122 -3.81 12.25 -14.04
N THR A 123 -3.90 13.59 -14.00
CA THR A 123 -4.97 14.33 -13.29
C THR A 123 -5.19 13.82 -11.86
N ASN A 124 -4.17 13.97 -11.01
CA ASN A 124 -4.15 13.43 -9.65
C ASN A 124 -4.04 14.51 -8.59
N THR A 125 -4.53 14.18 -7.39
CA THR A 125 -4.29 14.96 -6.16
C THR A 125 -3.33 14.19 -5.26
N ILE A 126 -2.15 14.75 -4.98
CA ILE A 126 -1.19 14.17 -4.04
C ILE A 126 -0.95 15.18 -2.92
N ALA A 127 -1.40 14.85 -1.71
CA ALA A 127 -1.29 15.71 -0.54
C ALA A 127 -0.40 15.05 0.51
N ARG A 128 0.48 15.82 1.14
CA ARG A 128 1.38 15.32 2.17
C ARG A 128 0.62 15.04 3.47
N ALA A 129 0.83 13.86 4.03
CA ALA A 129 0.32 13.48 5.35
C ALA A 129 1.19 14.13 6.45
N TRP A 130 0.66 15.13 7.14
CA TRP A 130 1.31 15.76 8.31
C TRP A 130 0.87 15.15 9.63
#